data_AF-X1USS7-F1
#
_entry.id   AF-X1USS7-F1
#
_cell.length_a   1.000
_cell.length_b   1.000
_cell.length_c   1.000
_cell.angle_alpha   90.00
_cell.angle_beta   90.00
_cell.angle_gamma   90.00
#
_symmetry.space_group_name_H-M   'P 1'
#
loop_
_entity.id
_entity.type
_entity.pdbx_description
1 polymer ?
#
loop_
_entity_poly.entity_id
_entity_poly.type
_entity_poly.pdbx_seq_one_letter_code
_entity_poly.pdbx_strand_id
1 'polypeptide(L)'
;IIPKATKNVDMAYHWVTYITNPDRSLLDACGIHGYTGVNPYRKSHFDPGVLGLWERGGWDPDAAKGYQKAIVDILTDPYAVTDLRIPGGEKYYDALDTRLAGVLALTTTPEDACAALYDDWVRITNEYGKEDQQRYYRESLGLK
;
A
#
# COMPACT_ATOMS: atom_id res chain seq x y z
N ILE A 1 10.67 -9.11 2.06
CA ILE A 1 11.98 -8.79 2.68
C ILE A 1 12.57 -10.09 3.22
N ILE A 2 13.85 -10.36 2.99
CA ILE A 2 14.56 -11.47 3.64
C ILE A 2 15.43 -10.86 4.75
N PRO A 3 15.19 -11.19 6.04
CA PRO A 3 15.95 -10.61 7.14
C PRO A 3 17.45 -10.92 7.02
N LYS A 4 18.32 -9.92 7.19
CA LYS A 4 19.79 -10.13 7.15
C LYS A 4 20.31 -11.12 8.20
N ALA A 5 19.56 -11.30 9.30
CA ALA A 5 19.91 -12.22 10.38
C ALA A 5 19.58 -13.69 10.06
N THR A 6 18.85 -13.99 8.98
CA THR A 6 18.50 -15.39 8.67
C THR A 6 19.73 -16.19 8.27
N LYS A 7 19.83 -17.43 8.76
CA LYS A 7 20.85 -18.39 8.32
C LYS A 7 20.41 -19.17 7.06
N ASN A 8 19.15 -19.00 6.62
CA ASN A 8 18.53 -19.78 5.55
C ASN A 8 18.10 -18.88 4.38
N VAL A 9 19.01 -18.04 3.87
CA VAL A 9 18.71 -17.05 2.83
C VAL A 9 18.16 -17.72 1.56
N ASP A 10 18.80 -18.79 1.10
CA ASP A 10 18.42 -19.48 -0.14
C ASP A 10 17.02 -20.11 -0.03
N MET A 11 16.72 -20.77 1.09
CA MET A 11 15.37 -21.33 1.30
C MET A 11 14.31 -20.24 1.37
N ALA A 12 14.59 -19.12 2.06
CA ALA A 12 13.66 -17.99 2.10
C ALA A 12 13.43 -17.40 0.71
N TYR A 13 14.49 -17.27 -0.09
CA TYR A 13 14.38 -16.81 -1.48
C TYR A 13 13.55 -17.78 -2.33
N HIS A 14 13.85 -19.08 -2.28
CA HIS A 14 13.08 -20.10 -3.00
C HIS A 14 11.61 -20.09 -2.62
N TRP A 15 11.29 -20.02 -1.33
CA TRP A 15 9.90 -19.94 -0.87
C TRP A 15 9.19 -18.70 -1.41
N VAL A 16 9.81 -17.51 -1.29
CA VAL A 16 9.23 -16.26 -1.81
C VAL A 16 9.01 -16.33 -3.32
N THR A 17 9.97 -16.85 -4.08
CA THR A 17 9.80 -17.02 -5.54
C THR A 17 8.69 -18.01 -5.88
N TYR A 18 8.54 -19.07 -5.10
CA TYR A 18 7.50 -20.08 -5.29
C TYR A 18 6.11 -19.49 -5.06
N ILE A 19 5.86 -18.85 -3.92
CA ILE A 19 4.51 -18.31 -3.61
C ILE A 19 4.15 -17.12 -4.50
N THR A 20 5.14 -16.32 -4.92
CA THR A 20 4.87 -15.13 -5.72
C THR A 20 4.88 -15.39 -7.22
N ASN A 21 5.15 -16.61 -7.70
CA ASN A 21 5.19 -16.87 -9.15
C ASN A 21 3.82 -16.59 -9.80
N PRO A 22 3.77 -16.27 -11.11
CA PRO A 22 2.54 -15.84 -11.77
C PRO A 22 1.37 -16.82 -11.62
N ASP A 23 1.64 -18.11 -11.75
CA ASP A 23 0.61 -19.16 -11.70
C ASP A 23 0.01 -19.32 -10.29
N ARG A 24 0.79 -19.04 -9.24
CA ARG A 24 0.37 -19.17 -7.84
C ARG A 24 -0.21 -17.88 -7.29
N SER A 25 0.44 -16.75 -7.54
CA SER A 25 0.03 -15.46 -6.98
C SER A 25 -1.35 -15.03 -7.44
N LEU A 26 -1.77 -15.47 -8.64
CA LEU A 26 -3.13 -15.25 -9.11
C LEU A 26 -4.16 -16.05 -8.31
N LEU A 27 -3.86 -17.31 -7.99
CA LEU A 27 -4.75 -18.15 -7.20
C LEU A 27 -4.92 -17.62 -5.76
N ASP A 28 -3.86 -17.00 -5.21
CA ASP A 28 -3.91 -16.29 -3.93
C ASP A 28 -4.77 -15.03 -4.02
N ALA A 29 -4.60 -14.23 -5.08
CA ALA A 29 -5.36 -12.99 -5.30
C ALA A 29 -6.85 -13.25 -5.59
N CYS A 30 -7.18 -14.32 -6.30
CA CYS A 30 -8.56 -14.74 -6.56
C CYS A 30 -9.24 -15.39 -5.35
N GLY A 31 -8.50 -15.70 -4.29
CA GLY A 31 -9.05 -16.38 -3.10
C GLY A 31 -9.18 -17.90 -3.22
N ILE A 32 -8.68 -18.52 -4.30
CA ILE A 32 -8.76 -19.97 -4.54
C ILE A 32 -7.94 -20.76 -3.51
N HIS A 33 -6.76 -20.25 -3.13
CA HIS A 33 -5.96 -20.86 -2.06
C HIS A 33 -6.40 -20.45 -0.65
N GLY A 34 -7.48 -19.67 -0.54
CA GLY A 34 -7.99 -19.11 0.71
C GLY A 34 -7.93 -17.58 0.74
N TYR A 35 -8.51 -17.00 1.78
CA TYR A 35 -8.54 -15.55 1.97
C TYR A 35 -7.18 -15.05 2.47
N THR A 36 -6.28 -14.74 1.53
CA THR A 36 -4.91 -14.28 1.82
C THR A 36 -4.82 -12.79 2.10
N GLY A 37 -5.82 -12.01 1.68
CA GLY A 37 -5.80 -10.55 1.69
C GLY A 37 -4.86 -9.94 0.64
N VAL A 38 -4.29 -10.74 -0.26
CA VAL A 38 -3.39 -10.27 -1.32
C VAL A 38 -4.20 -9.61 -2.44
N ASN A 39 -3.99 -8.32 -2.66
CA ASN A 39 -4.51 -7.62 -3.83
C ASN A 39 -3.78 -8.07 -5.11
N PRO A 40 -4.38 -8.00 -6.30
CA PRO A 40 -3.65 -8.26 -7.54
C PRO A 40 -2.57 -7.19 -7.76
N TYR A 41 -1.35 -7.61 -8.09
CA TYR A 41 -0.19 -6.70 -8.19
C TYR A 41 0.68 -6.96 -9.44
N ARG A 42 0.38 -8.01 -10.22
CA ARG A 42 1.09 -8.32 -11.47
C ARG A 42 0.23 -7.90 -12.65
N LYS A 43 0.86 -7.44 -13.74
CA LYS A 43 0.16 -7.18 -15.01
C LYS A 43 -0.69 -8.37 -15.48
N SER A 44 -0.17 -9.59 -15.32
CA SER A 44 -0.88 -10.83 -15.67
C SER A 44 -2.12 -11.12 -14.82
N HIS A 45 -2.28 -10.52 -13.65
CA HIS A 45 -3.49 -10.68 -12.83
C HIS A 45 -4.69 -9.90 -13.40
N PHE A 46 -4.43 -8.97 -14.31
CA PHE A 46 -5.43 -8.11 -14.95
C PHE A 46 -5.68 -8.51 -16.41
N ASP A 47 -5.17 -9.66 -16.85
CA ASP A 47 -5.46 -10.19 -18.18
C ASP A 47 -6.96 -10.57 -18.26
N PRO A 48 -7.72 -10.11 -19.26
CA PRO A 48 -9.12 -10.50 -19.41
C PRO A 48 -9.35 -12.03 -19.42
N GLY A 49 -8.37 -12.81 -19.88
CA GLY A 49 -8.40 -14.26 -19.89
C GLY A 49 -8.37 -14.92 -18.50
N VAL A 50 -8.07 -14.18 -17.43
CA VAL A 50 -8.03 -14.74 -16.07
C VAL A 50 -9.36 -14.61 -15.31
N LEU A 51 -10.39 -13.97 -15.87
CA LEU A 51 -11.68 -13.77 -15.17
C LEU A 51 -12.31 -15.07 -14.67
N GLY A 52 -12.19 -16.17 -15.42
CA GLY A 52 -12.70 -17.47 -14.98
C GLY A 52 -12.04 -18.01 -13.71
N LEU A 53 -10.83 -17.56 -13.37
CA LEU A 53 -10.19 -17.90 -12.08
C LEU A 53 -10.77 -17.09 -10.92
N TRP A 54 -11.18 -15.84 -11.14
CA TRP A 54 -11.87 -15.04 -10.14
C TRP A 54 -13.24 -15.64 -9.83
N GLU A 55 -14.00 -16.03 -10.86
CA GLU A 55 -15.29 -16.71 -10.71
C GLU A 55 -15.14 -18.04 -9.97
N ARG A 56 -14.12 -18.84 -10.32
CA ARG A 56 -13.79 -20.08 -9.60
C ARG A 56 -13.44 -19.81 -8.12
N GLY A 57 -12.86 -18.65 -7.82
CA GLY A 57 -12.59 -18.18 -6.45
C GLY A 57 -13.84 -17.73 -5.69
N GLY A 58 -15.01 -17.73 -6.33
CA GLY A 58 -16.30 -17.35 -5.72
C GLY A 58 -16.67 -15.88 -5.92
N TRP A 59 -15.97 -15.15 -6.78
CA TRP A 59 -16.31 -13.77 -7.10
C TRP A 59 -17.48 -13.71 -8.08
N ASP A 60 -18.35 -12.73 -7.87
CA ASP A 60 -19.25 -12.28 -8.93
C ASP A 60 -18.43 -11.71 -10.11
N PRO A 61 -18.76 -12.04 -11.38
CA PRO A 61 -17.98 -11.59 -12.53
C PRO A 61 -17.86 -10.07 -12.66
N ASP A 62 -18.91 -9.32 -12.33
CA ASP A 62 -18.91 -7.87 -12.45
C ASP A 62 -18.20 -7.22 -11.26
N ALA A 63 -18.31 -7.81 -10.07
CA ALA A 63 -17.47 -7.44 -8.93
C ALA A 63 -15.98 -7.65 -9.21
N ALA A 64 -15.61 -8.79 -9.82
CA ALA A 64 -14.21 -9.08 -10.19
C ALA A 64 -13.66 -8.06 -11.19
N LYS A 65 -14.43 -7.73 -12.24
CA LYS A 65 -14.06 -6.69 -13.21
C LYS A 65 -13.92 -5.32 -12.55
N GLY A 66 -14.90 -4.94 -11.71
CA GLY A 66 -14.89 -3.66 -11.01
C GLY A 66 -13.68 -3.53 -10.08
N TYR A 67 -13.38 -4.58 -9.31
CA TYR A 67 -12.24 -4.62 -8.42
C TYR A 67 -10.91 -4.57 -9.19
N GLN A 68 -10.74 -5.36 -10.24
CA GLN A 68 -9.55 -5.30 -11.09
C GLN A 68 -9.36 -3.91 -11.71
N LYS A 69 -10.43 -3.30 -12.22
CA LYS A 69 -10.39 -1.94 -12.77
C LYS A 69 -9.95 -0.94 -11.71
N ALA A 70 -10.54 -0.98 -10.51
CA ALA A 70 -10.19 -0.07 -9.42
C ALA A 70 -8.71 -0.17 -9.05
N ILE A 71 -8.17 -1.39 -8.96
CA ILE A 71 -6.74 -1.57 -8.66
C ILE A 71 -5.87 -1.05 -9.81
N VAL A 72 -6.22 -1.30 -11.07
CA VAL A 72 -5.48 -0.75 -12.22
C VAL A 72 -5.50 0.77 -12.21
N ASP A 73 -6.67 1.38 -11.97
CA ASP A 73 -6.81 2.84 -11.87
C ASP A 73 -5.89 3.40 -10.77
N ILE A 74 -5.87 2.78 -9.58
CA ILE A 74 -5.00 3.18 -8.46
C ILE A 74 -3.51 3.04 -8.83
N LEU A 75 -3.11 1.89 -9.40
CA LEU A 75 -1.70 1.61 -9.72
C LEU A 75 -1.17 2.44 -10.89
N THR A 76 -2.05 3.04 -11.69
CA THR A 76 -1.69 3.84 -12.87
C THR A 76 -2.02 5.32 -12.73
N ASP A 77 -2.55 5.75 -11.58
CA ASP A 77 -2.83 7.15 -11.29
C ASP A 77 -1.50 7.95 -11.27
N PRO A 78 -1.34 8.97 -12.13
CA PRO A 78 -0.13 9.81 -12.14
C PRO A 78 0.07 10.61 -10.84
N TYR A 79 -0.97 10.70 -10.01
CA TYR A 79 -0.97 11.37 -8.71
C TYR A 79 -1.02 10.39 -7.53
N ALA A 80 -0.80 9.08 -7.77
CA ALA A 80 -0.73 8.10 -6.70
C ALA A 80 0.33 8.50 -5.66
N VAL A 81 -0.10 8.65 -4.41
CA VAL A 81 0.79 8.91 -3.27
C VAL A 81 1.10 7.60 -2.59
N THR A 82 2.38 7.24 -2.53
CA THR A 82 2.84 6.05 -1.80
C THR A 82 2.85 6.31 -0.30
N ASP A 83 2.69 5.24 0.48
CA ASP A 83 2.84 5.31 1.94
C ASP A 83 4.16 5.98 2.37
N LEU A 84 4.09 6.77 3.44
CA LEU A 84 5.24 7.47 4.00
C LEU A 84 6.13 6.50 4.79
N ARG A 85 7.06 5.85 4.09
CA ARG A 85 7.99 4.86 4.67
C ARG A 85 9.29 5.49 5.15
N ILE A 86 9.18 6.42 6.09
CA ILE A 86 10.30 7.11 6.73
C ILE A 86 10.25 6.93 8.26
N PRO A 87 11.36 7.11 9.00
CA PRO A 87 11.33 7.09 10.46
C PRO A 87 10.30 8.07 11.01
N GLY A 88 9.41 7.61 11.89
CA GLY A 88 8.34 8.45 12.45
C GLY A 88 7.15 8.68 11.52
N GLY A 89 7.06 7.99 10.38
CA GLY A 89 5.96 8.11 9.43
C GLY A 89 4.57 7.94 10.07
N GLU A 90 4.45 7.05 11.06
CA GLU A 90 3.25 6.83 11.85
C GLU A 90 2.73 8.11 12.53
N LYS A 91 3.61 8.98 13.01
CA LYS A 91 3.20 10.24 13.66
C LYS A 91 2.50 11.20 12.69
N TYR A 92 2.85 11.16 11.40
CA TYR A 92 2.17 11.98 10.40
C TYR A 92 0.73 11.50 10.19
N TYR A 93 0.52 10.19 10.19
CA TYR A 93 -0.81 9.57 10.08
C TYR A 93 -1.63 9.78 11.35
N ASP A 94 -1.05 9.63 12.54
CA ASP A 94 -1.74 9.90 13.81
C ASP A 94 -2.23 11.36 13.89
N ALA A 95 -1.41 12.31 13.43
CA ALA A 95 -1.79 13.72 13.33
C ALA A 95 -2.95 13.90 12.35
N LEU A 96 -2.89 13.29 11.16
CA LEU A 96 -3.97 13.32 10.17
C LEU A 96 -5.29 12.78 10.75
N ASP A 97 -5.25 11.60 11.37
CA ASP A 97 -6.41 10.95 11.97
C ASP A 97 -7.03 11.82 13.08
N THR A 98 -6.19 12.43 13.91
CA THR A 98 -6.64 13.34 14.98
C THR A 98 -7.37 14.56 14.40
N ARG A 99 -6.82 15.19 13.35
CA ARG A 99 -7.43 16.37 12.71
C ARG A 99 -8.72 15.99 11.98
N LEU A 100 -8.72 14.87 11.27
CA LEU A 100 -9.90 14.34 10.59
C LEU A 100 -11.04 14.02 11.58
N ALA A 101 -10.72 13.41 12.72
CA ALA A 101 -11.71 13.11 13.75
C ALA A 101 -12.39 14.39 14.27
N GLY A 102 -11.64 15.49 14.44
CA GLY A 102 -12.20 16.78 14.83
C GLY A 102 -13.16 17.37 13.79
N VAL A 103 -12.86 17.21 12.49
CA VAL A 103 -13.76 17.64 11.40
C VAL A 103 -15.04 16.81 11.41
N LEU A 104 -14.93 15.48 11.52
CA LEU A 104 -16.08 14.57 11.56
C LEU A 104 -16.96 14.80 12.80
N ALA A 105 -16.36 15.21 13.92
CA ALA A 105 -17.06 15.58 15.15
C ALA A 105 -17.62 17.01 15.13
N LEU A 106 -17.42 17.77 14.05
CA LEU A 106 -17.85 19.16 13.89
C LEU A 106 -17.24 20.12 14.93
N THR A 107 -16.08 19.78 15.50
CA THR A 107 -15.37 20.64 16.47
C THR A 107 -14.36 21.58 15.81
N THR A 108 -14.05 21.37 14.52
CA THR A 108 -13.20 22.22 13.70
C THR A 108 -13.66 22.17 12.24
N THR A 109 -13.33 23.19 11.46
CA THR A 109 -13.61 23.21 10.02
C THR A 109 -12.54 22.42 9.24
N PRO A 110 -12.84 21.92 8.03
CA PRO A 110 -11.82 21.32 7.17
C PRO A 110 -10.61 22.24 6.93
N GLU A 111 -10.84 23.54 6.74
CA GLU A 111 -9.80 24.53 6.49
C GLU A 111 -8.88 24.71 7.70
N ASP A 112 -9.45 24.87 8.90
CA ASP A 112 -8.68 25.00 10.14
C ASP A 112 -7.92 23.70 10.48
N ALA A 113 -8.55 22.54 10.24
CA ALA A 113 -7.92 21.24 10.45
C ALA A 113 -6.72 21.02 9.53
N CYS A 114 -6.82 21.42 8.26
CA CYS A 114 -5.72 21.36 7.30
C CYS A 114 -4.57 22.30 7.68
N ALA A 115 -4.86 23.52 8.14
CA ALA A 115 -3.85 24.45 8.62
C ALA A 115 -3.11 23.88 9.85
N ALA A 116 -3.86 23.34 10.81
CA ALA A 116 -3.26 22.72 12.00
C ALA A 116 -2.46 21.44 11.67
N LEU A 117 -2.93 20.64 10.69
CA LEU A 117 -2.21 19.46 10.22
C LEU A 117 -0.86 19.84 9.58
N TYR A 118 -0.82 20.93 8.81
CA TYR A 118 0.42 21.44 8.25
C TYR A 118 1.44 21.76 9.36
N ASP A 119 1.00 22.47 10.40
CA ASP A 119 1.87 22.79 11.54
C ASP A 119 2.35 21.53 12.29
N ASP A 120 1.47 20.53 12.47
CA ASP A 120 1.84 19.24 13.05
C ASP A 120 2.93 18.54 12.23
N TRP A 121 2.77 18.47 10.91
CA TRP A 121 3.72 17.82 10.02
C TRP A 121 5.04 18.58 9.95
N VAL A 122 5.04 19.92 9.98
CA VAL A 122 6.25 20.73 10.09
C VAL A 122 6.99 20.42 11.39
N ARG A 123 6.28 20.36 12.51
CA ARG A 123 6.86 20.00 13.81
C ARG A 123 7.48 18.60 13.78
N ILE A 124 6.74 17.58 13.31
CA ILE A 124 7.25 16.20 13.21
C ILE A 124 8.49 16.15 12.31
N THR A 125 8.47 16.85 11.17
CA THR A 125 9.62 16.91 10.25
C THR A 125 10.85 17.51 10.93
N ASN A 126 10.67 18.57 11.74
CA ASN A 126 11.76 19.20 12.48
C ASN A 126 12.30 18.29 13.60
N GLU A 127 11.45 17.53 14.29
CA GLU A 127 11.87 16.57 15.33
C GLU A 127 12.83 15.49 14.80
N TYR A 128 12.62 15.04 13.56
CA TYR A 128 13.44 14.01 12.92
C TYR A 128 14.53 14.57 11.99
N GLY A 129 14.58 15.90 11.80
CA GLY A 129 15.48 16.55 10.87
C GLY A 129 14.95 16.55 9.43
N LYS A 130 14.79 17.74 8.84
CA LYS A 130 14.20 17.91 7.51
C LYS A 130 15.01 17.25 6.40
N GLU A 131 16.33 17.43 6.43
CA GLU A 131 17.25 16.87 5.44
C GLU A 131 17.27 15.34 5.50
N ASP A 132 17.22 14.78 6.71
CA ASP A 132 17.16 13.33 6.93
C ASP A 132 15.82 12.76 6.45
N GLN A 133 14.70 13.40 6.80
CA GLN A 133 13.39 12.96 6.30
C GLN A 133 13.30 13.04 4.78
N GLN A 134 13.85 14.09 4.15
CA GLN A 134 13.91 14.19 2.70
C GLN A 134 14.76 13.06 2.09
N ARG A 135 15.91 12.75 2.68
CA ARG A 135 16.77 11.63 2.25
C ARG A 135 16.02 10.30 2.35
N TYR A 136 15.45 9.97 3.51
CA TYR A 136 14.73 8.72 3.71
C TYR A 136 13.51 8.60 2.81
N TYR A 137 12.80 9.70 2.56
CA TYR A 137 11.67 9.70 1.63
C TYR A 137 12.12 9.35 0.21
N ARG A 138 13.19 9.97 -0.30
CA ARG A 138 13.77 9.62 -1.61
C ARG A 138 14.20 8.16 -1.67
N GLU A 139 14.92 7.68 -0.65
CA GLU A 139 15.36 6.28 -0.55
C GLU A 139 14.16 5.31 -0.55
N SER A 140 13.07 5.66 0.13
CA SER A 140 11.85 4.85 0.17
C SER A 140 11.18 4.70 -1.21
N LEU A 141 11.35 5.70 -2.08
CA LEU A 141 10.92 5.70 -3.47
C LEU A 141 11.93 5.05 -4.42
N GLY A 142 13.06 4.55 -3.91
CA GLY A 142 14.17 4.02 -4.72
C GLY A 142 14.96 5.09 -5.47
N LEU A 143 14.78 6.37 -5.12
CA LEU A 143 15.51 7.50 -5.69
C LEU A 143 16.81 7.69 -4.90
N LYS A 144 17.94 7.71 -5.60
CA LYS A 144 19.23 8.12 -5.01
C LYS A 144 19.37 9.64 -5.05
#